data_AF-A0AAN7TRV0-F1
#
_entry.id   AF-A0AAN7TRV0-F1
#
_cell.length_a   1.000
_cell.length_b   1.000
_cell.length_c   1.000
_cell.angle_alpha   90.00
_cell.angle_beta   90.00
_cell.angle_gamma   90.00
#
_symmetry.space_group_name_H-M   'P 1'
#
loop_
_entity.id
_entity.type
_entity.pdbx_description
1 polymer ?
#
loop_
_entity_poly.entity_id
_entity_poly.type
_entity_poly.pdbx_seq_one_letter_code
_entity_poly.pdbx_strand_id
1 'polypeptide(L)' 'METSGKPPLGFLNPLLYQAAQEQPNVFNDIVTGNINCNRAYCCQYGFSSSVGHDPATGLGSINFPKTEQYILNLK' A
#
# COMPACT_ATOMS: atom_id res chain seq x y z
N MET A 1 -8.15 -8.66 18.27
CA MET A 1 -7.00 -9.10 17.45
C MET A 1 -6.64 -10.48 17.94
N GLU A 2 -6.94 -11.50 17.15
CA GLU A 2 -6.58 -12.87 17.49
C GLU A 2 -5.12 -13.11 17.08
N THR A 3 -4.32 -13.61 18.01
CA THR A 3 -2.92 -13.95 17.74
C THR A 3 -2.85 -15.40 17.29
N SER A 4 -2.56 -15.66 16.01
CA SER A 4 -2.48 -17.02 15.45
C SER A 4 -1.23 -17.81 15.88
N GLY A 5 -0.61 -17.48 17.01
CA GLY A 5 0.66 -18.08 17.48
C GLY A 5 1.88 -17.76 16.60
N LYS A 6 1.74 -16.90 15.59
CA LYS A 6 2.84 -16.46 14.71
C LYS A 6 3.66 -15.34 15.36
N PRO A 7 4.97 -15.24 15.06
CA PRO A 7 5.79 -14.11 15.51
C PRO A 7 5.28 -12.79 14.90
N PRO A 8 5.59 -11.64 15.52
CA PRO A 8 5.28 -10.33 14.95
C PRO A 8 6.01 -10.14 13.61
N LEU A 9 5.39 -9.39 12.68
CA LEU A 9 5.87 -9.25 11.30
C LEU A 9 7.21 -8.50 11.17
N GLY A 10 7.57 -7.64 12.12
CA GLY A 10 8.80 -6.87 12.08
C GLY A 10 8.85 -5.87 10.92
N PHE A 11 9.93 -5.89 10.13
CA PHE A 11 10.15 -4.98 9.01
C PHE A 11 9.20 -5.29 7.84
N LEU A 12 8.16 -4.48 7.68
CA LEU A 12 7.05 -4.75 6.78
C LEU A 12 7.34 -4.52 5.30
N ASN A 13 8.34 -3.70 4.92
CA ASN A 13 8.47 -3.29 3.52
C ASN A 13 8.62 -4.50 2.56
N PRO A 14 9.53 -5.48 2.79
CA PRO A 14 9.65 -6.63 1.90
C PRO A 14 8.33 -7.40 1.76
N LEU A 15 7.61 -7.59 2.87
CA LEU A 15 6.31 -8.26 2.89
C LEU A 15 5.26 -7.49 2.07
N LEU A 16 5.15 -6.18 2.23
CA LEU A 16 4.15 -5.35 1.54
C LEU A 16 4.41 -5.30 0.03
N TYR A 17 5.67 -5.14 -0.37
CA TYR A 17 6.03 -5.15 -1.78
C TYR A 17 5.86 -6.54 -2.42
N GLN A 18 6.13 -7.62 -1.68
CA GLN A 18 5.80 -8.98 -2.14
C GLN A 18 4.29 -9.15 -2.32
N ALA A 19 3.49 -8.73 -1.33
CA ALA A 19 2.03 -8.81 -1.39
C ALA A 19 1.45 -8.01 -2.57
N ALA A 20 2.03 -6.86 -2.89
CA ALA A 20 1.61 -6.06 -4.04
C ALA A 20 1.84 -6.77 -5.38
N GLN A 21 2.89 -7.59 -5.49
CA GLN A 21 3.18 -8.36 -6.70
C GLN A 21 2.32 -9.62 -6.80
N GLU A 22 2.14 -10.34 -5.69
CA GLU A 22 1.42 -11.62 -5.68
C GLU A 22 -0.11 -11.45 -5.63
N GLN A 23 -0.58 -10.45 -4.89
CA GLN A 23 -2.00 -10.22 -4.65
C GLN A 23 -2.33 -8.72 -4.59
N PRO A 24 -2.33 -7.99 -5.73
CA PRO A 24 -2.51 -6.52 -5.76
C PRO A 24 -3.77 -6.02 -5.05
N ASN A 25 -4.83 -6.83 -4.99
CA ASN A 25 -6.11 -6.47 -4.38
C ASN A 25 -6.07 -6.36 -2.84
N VAL A 26 -4.95 -6.69 -2.19
CA VAL A 26 -4.70 -6.41 -0.76
C VAL A 26 -4.50 -4.91 -0.51
N PHE A 27 -4.31 -4.11 -1.57
CA PHE A 27 -4.32 -2.66 -1.51
C PHE A 27 -5.53 -2.11 -2.28
N ASN A 28 -6.05 -0.98 -1.82
CA ASN A 28 -6.91 -0.13 -2.63
C ASN A 28 -5.99 0.89 -3.32
N ASP A 29 -5.65 0.58 -4.56
CA ASP A 29 -4.79 1.37 -5.43
C ASP A 29 -5.45 2.71 -5.78
N ILE A 30 -4.71 3.80 -5.62
CA ILE A 30 -5.20 5.15 -5.88
C ILE A 30 -4.65 5.58 -7.23
N VAL A 31 -5.50 5.56 -8.26
CA VAL A 31 -5.09 5.81 -9.65
C VAL A 31 -5.42 7.21 -10.16
N THR A 32 -6.00 8.06 -9.31
CA THR A 32 -6.40 9.43 -9.66
C THR A 32 -5.99 10.40 -8.56
N GLY A 33 -5.24 11.43 -8.93
CA GLY A 33 -4.78 12.48 -8.03
C GLY A 33 -3.35 12.91 -8.32
N ASN A 34 -2.86 13.90 -7.57
CA ASN A 34 -1.48 14.36 -7.61
C ASN A 34 -1.11 15.02 -6.27
N ILE A 35 0.19 15.21 -6.06
CA ILE A 35 0.76 15.85 -4.87
C ILE A 35 1.50 17.14 -5.21
N ASN A 36 1.03 17.91 -6.20
CA ASN A 36 1.65 19.20 -6.55
C ASN A 36 1.14 20.37 -5.68
N CYS A 37 0.04 20.19 -4.94
CA CYS A 37 -0.57 21.23 -4.11
C CYS A 37 -0.36 21.00 -2.62
N ASN A 38 -0.17 22.09 -1.87
CA ASN A 38 -0.27 22.14 -0.41
C ASN A 38 -1.37 23.13 0.00
N ARG A 39 -1.48 23.44 1.30
CA ARG A 39 -2.52 24.35 1.82
C ARG A 39 -2.47 25.77 1.25
N ALA A 40 -1.30 26.27 0.87
CA ALA A 40 -1.07 27.65 0.49
C ALA A 40 -0.99 27.86 -1.04
N TYR A 41 -0.41 26.91 -1.77
CA TYR A 41 -0.20 27.02 -3.22
C TYR A 41 0.03 25.66 -3.89
N CYS A 42 0.06 25.68 -5.23
CA CYS A 42 0.41 24.53 -6.07
C CYS A 42 1.68 24.78 -6.86
N CYS A 43 2.57 23.79 -6.88
CA CYS A 43 3.75 23.76 -7.73
C CYS A 43 3.39 23.42 -9.18
N GLN A 44 4.21 23.88 -10.13
CA GLN A 44 4.09 23.53 -11.54
C GLN A 44 4.31 22.02 -11.77
N TYR A 45 5.22 21.41 -11.00
CA TYR A 45 5.56 19.99 -11.09
C TYR A 45 5.22 19.26 -9.79
N GLY A 46 4.86 17.99 -9.92
CA GLY A 46 4.59 17.06 -8.84
C GLY A 46 4.33 15.66 -9.39
N PHE A 47 4.20 14.68 -8.51
CA PHE A 47 3.88 13.32 -8.92
C PHE A 47 2.36 13.14 -9.02
N SER A 48 1.94 12.43 -10.06
CA SER A 48 0.56 12.00 -10.24
C SER A 48 0.42 10.56 -9.80
N SER A 49 -0.75 10.23 -9.26
CA SER A 49 -1.16 8.86 -9.00
C SER A 49 -1.28 8.06 -10.30
N SER A 50 -0.96 6.76 -10.26
CA SER A 50 -1.04 5.87 -11.42
C SER A 50 -1.36 4.44 -11.00
N VAL A 51 -1.58 3.54 -11.97
CA VAL A 51 -1.78 2.11 -11.67
C VAL A 51 -0.52 1.51 -11.03
N GLY A 52 -0.69 0.88 -9.87
CA GLY A 52 0.38 0.23 -9.12
C GLY A 52 1.15 1.20 -8.23
N HIS A 53 2.41 0.88 -7.94
CA HIS A 53 3.21 1.71 -7.05
C HIS A 53 3.52 3.08 -7.68
N ASP A 54 3.11 4.17 -7.03
CA ASP A 54 3.42 5.53 -7.47
C ASP A 54 4.05 6.39 -6.35
N PRO A 55 4.77 7.48 -6.67
CA PRO A 55 5.39 8.35 -5.67
C PRO A 55 4.40 9.25 -4.90
N ALA A 56 3.14 9.32 -5.32
CA ALA A 56 2.12 10.13 -4.66
C ALA A 56 1.44 9.35 -3.51
N THR A 57 1.25 8.04 -3.67
CA THR A 57 0.43 7.20 -2.78
C THR A 57 1.06 5.85 -2.44
N GLY A 58 2.22 5.52 -3.00
CA GLY A 58 2.88 4.24 -2.78
C GLY A 58 2.07 3.10 -3.36
N LEU A 59 1.80 2.06 -2.56
CA LEU A 59 0.94 0.93 -2.95
C LEU A 59 -0.56 1.25 -2.79
N GLY A 60 -0.93 2.44 -2.32
CA GLY A 60 -2.29 2.79 -1.93
C GLY A 60 -2.60 2.41 -0.47
N SER A 61 -3.90 2.33 -0.15
CA SER A 61 -4.35 2.00 1.21
C SER A 61 -4.48 0.51 1.44
N ILE A 62 -4.19 0.01 2.64
CA ILE A 62 -4.29 -1.41 2.97
C ILE A 62 -5.77 -1.85 3.06
N ASN A 63 -6.14 -2.91 2.36
CA ASN A 63 -7.39 -3.62 2.54
C ASN A 63 -7.21 -4.69 3.64
N PHE A 64 -7.43 -4.28 4.89
CA PHE A 64 -7.05 -5.08 6.06
C PHE A 64 -7.55 -6.54 6.03
N PRO A 65 -8.84 -6.85 5.73
CA PRO A 65 -9.29 -8.24 5.66
C PRO A 65 -8.53 -9.10 4.66
N LYS A 66 -8.18 -8.54 3.49
CA LYS A 66 -7.44 -9.26 2.45
C LYS A 66 -5.96 -9.40 2.81
N THR A 67 -5.36 -8.37 3.39
CA THR A 67 -3.98 -8.40 3.84
C THR A 67 -3.79 -9.39 5.00
N GLU A 68 -4.72 -9.44 5.94
CA GLU A 68 -4.72 -10.43 7.02
C GLU A 68 -4.78 -11.85 6.47
N GLN A 69 -5.72 -12.13 5.56
CA GLN A 69 -5.81 -13.44 4.89
C GLN A 69 -4.55 -13.81 4.13
N TYR A 70 -3.97 -12.89 3.37
CA TYR A 70 -2.69 -13.11 2.67
C TYR A 70 -1.58 -13.50 3.67
N ILE A 71 -1.43 -12.74 4.76
CA ILE A 71 -0.38 -12.97 5.77
C ILE A 71 -0.58 -14.29 6.51
N LEU A 72 -1.81 -14.66 6.85
CA LEU A 72 -2.09 -15.92 7.54
C LEU A 72 -1.78 -17.13 6.65
N ASN A 73 -1.93 -16.98 5.33
CA ASN A 73 -1.64 -18.01 4.33
C ASN A 73 -0.17 -18.06 3.87
N LEU A 74 0.67 -17.10 4.29
CA LEU A 74 2.11 -17.18 4.08
C LEU A 74 2.68 -18.39 4.84
N LYS A 75 3.41 -19.23 4.12
CA LYS A 75 4.10 -20.41 4.64
C LYS A 75 5.35 -20.01 5.42
#